data_AF-A0A533UXP7-F1
#
_entry.id   AF-A0A533UXP7-F1
#
_cell.length_a   1.000
_cell.length_b   1.000
_cell.length_c   1.000
_cell.angle_alpha   90.00
_cell.angle_beta   90.00
_cell.angle_gamma   90.00
#
_symmetry.space_group_name_H-M   'P 1'
#
loop_
_entity.id
_entity.type
_entity.pdbx_description
1 polymer ?
#
loop_
_entity_poly.entity_id
_entity_poly.type
_entity_poly.pdbx_seq_one_letter_code
_entity_poly.pdbx_strand_id
1 'polypeptide(L)'
;MGENDIVINFDKNEVKPKEELNGVININYASRFDSIVINSQIENSNDIFSFVKLNDKKIVYSYARMPILRQDIKEDKKIEFTVMTEHVPQGISNVKFRVSIIQEHKEVANDVAFLSIRS
;
A
#
# COMPACT_ATOMS: atom_id res chain seq x y z
N MET A 1 13.47 -11.81 18.65
CA MET A 1 13.01 -11.90 17.25
C MET A 1 12.69 -10.48 16.84
N GLY A 2 13.45 -9.89 15.91
CA GLY A 2 13.33 -8.48 15.57
C GLY A 2 11.98 -8.17 14.95
N GLU A 3 11.36 -7.07 15.35
CA GLU A 3 10.19 -6.53 14.65
C GLU A 3 10.60 -6.15 13.23
N ASN A 4 9.74 -6.44 12.24
CA ASN A 4 9.96 -6.03 10.86
C ASN A 4 10.01 -4.49 10.79
N ASP A 5 10.98 -3.95 10.05
CA ASP A 5 11.22 -2.50 9.91
C ASP A 5 10.04 -1.73 9.31
N ILE A 6 9.22 -2.42 8.53
CA ILE A 6 7.96 -1.93 7.99
C ILE A 6 6.99 -3.10 7.88
N VAL A 7 5.71 -2.84 8.12
CA VAL A 7 4.65 -3.85 7.99
C VAL A 7 3.44 -3.23 7.31
N ILE A 8 2.89 -3.89 6.30
CA ILE A 8 1.64 -3.53 5.65
C ILE A 8 0.53 -4.52 6.02
N ASN A 9 -0.60 -4.01 6.47
CA ASN A 9 -1.79 -4.80 6.79
C ASN A 9 -3.03 -4.19 6.14
N PHE A 10 -4.04 -5.02 5.94
CA PHE A 10 -5.34 -4.62 5.43
C PHE A 10 -6.46 -5.06 6.37
N ASP A 11 -7.58 -4.35 6.33
CA ASP A 11 -8.78 -4.71 7.12
C ASP A 11 -9.49 -5.95 6.57
N LYS A 12 -9.28 -6.28 5.30
CA LYS A 12 -9.85 -7.44 4.61
C LYS A 12 -8.79 -8.11 3.74
N ASN A 13 -8.97 -9.41 3.50
CA ASN A 13 -8.13 -10.18 2.59
C ASN A 13 -8.75 -10.34 1.18
N GLU A 14 -10.02 -9.95 1.01
CA GLU A 14 -10.77 -10.02 -0.24
C GLU A 14 -11.56 -8.71 -0.42
N VAL A 15 -11.67 -8.23 -1.67
CA VAL A 15 -12.37 -7.00 -2.02
C VAL A 15 -13.17 -7.14 -3.32
N LYS A 16 -14.32 -6.46 -3.43
CA LYS A 16 -15.07 -6.37 -4.68
C LYS A 16 -14.64 -5.19 -5.55
N PRO A 17 -14.88 -5.23 -6.87
CA PRO A 17 -14.68 -4.06 -7.72
C PRO A 17 -15.41 -2.84 -7.16
N LYS A 18 -14.74 -1.68 -7.15
CA LYS A 18 -15.25 -0.40 -6.61
C LYS A 18 -15.54 -0.38 -5.10
N GLU A 19 -15.15 -1.41 -4.37
CA GLU A 19 -15.19 -1.39 -2.91
C GLU A 19 -13.92 -0.72 -2.36
N GLU A 20 -14.09 0.12 -1.33
CA GLU A 20 -12.96 0.71 -0.59
C GLU A 20 -12.31 -0.36 0.29
N LEU A 21 -10.99 -0.46 0.19
CA LEU A 21 -10.15 -1.33 1.02
C LEU A 21 -9.22 -0.46 1.87
N ASN A 22 -9.23 -0.66 3.19
CA ASN A 22 -8.40 0.12 4.10
C ASN A 22 -7.13 -0.66 4.46
N GLY A 23 -6.01 0.03 4.37
CA GLY A 23 -4.71 -0.50 4.74
C GLY A 23 -4.02 0.38 5.78
N VAL A 24 -3.13 -0.26 6.53
CA VAL A 24 -2.28 0.39 7.54
C VAL A 24 -0.85 -0.05 7.30
N ILE A 25 0.06 0.92 7.24
CA ILE A 25 1.50 0.69 7.27
C ILE A 25 2.04 1.14 8.62
N ASN A 26 2.71 0.24 9.31
CA ASN A 26 3.45 0.54 10.54
C ASN A 26 4.94 0.55 10.23
N ILE A 27 5.65 1.57 10.71
CA ILE A 27 7.06 1.79 10.41
C ILE A 27 7.85 1.66 11.71
N ASN A 28 8.65 0.60 11.84
CA ASN A 28 9.50 0.37 13.01
C ASN A 28 10.96 0.77 12.76
N TYR A 29 11.31 1.12 11.52
CA TYR A 29 12.65 1.56 11.13
C TYR A 29 13.13 2.74 11.99
N ALA A 30 14.30 2.56 12.60
CA ALA A 30 14.89 3.52 13.53
C ALA A 30 15.73 4.60 12.81
N SER A 31 16.29 4.27 11.64
CA SER A 31 17.15 5.17 10.89
C SER A 31 16.35 6.19 10.07
N ARG A 32 17.05 7.22 9.59
CA ARG A 32 16.47 8.19 8.65
C ARG A 32 16.21 7.53 7.30
N PHE A 33 15.13 7.93 6.65
CA PHE A 33 14.75 7.51 5.31
C PHE A 33 14.09 8.67 4.58
N ASP A 34 14.06 8.63 3.25
CA ASP A 34 13.55 9.71 2.41
C ASP A 34 12.05 9.59 2.21
N SER A 35 11.60 8.37 1.87
CA SER A 35 10.20 8.10 1.55
C SER A 35 9.82 6.65 1.78
N ILE A 36 8.52 6.41 1.86
CA ILE A 36 7.91 5.09 1.72
C ILE A 36 7.24 5.00 0.38
N VAL A 37 7.41 3.88 -0.31
CA VAL A 37 6.77 3.61 -1.59
C VAL A 37 5.80 2.46 -1.40
N ILE A 38 4.54 2.67 -1.79
CA ILE A 38 3.52 1.62 -1.86
C ILE A 38 3.28 1.30 -3.32
N ASN A 39 3.34 0.02 -3.67
CA ASN A 39 3.03 -0.50 -5.00
C ASN A 39 1.91 -1.52 -4.93
N SER A 40 1.01 -1.50 -5.90
CA SER A 40 0.02 -2.56 -6.13
C SER A 40 0.26 -3.22 -7.49
N GLN A 41 0.05 -4.52 -7.55
CA GLN A 41 0.10 -5.29 -8.80
C GLN A 41 -1.02 -6.32 -8.79
N ILE A 42 -1.88 -6.27 -9.81
CA ILE A 42 -2.92 -7.28 -10.05
C ILE A 42 -2.33 -8.34 -10.98
N GLU A 43 -2.39 -9.62 -10.59
CA GLU A 43 -1.88 -10.71 -11.44
C GLU A 43 -2.65 -10.77 -12.76
N ASN A 44 -1.92 -10.97 -13.86
CA ASN A 44 -2.47 -11.08 -15.21
C ASN A 44 -3.31 -9.87 -15.69
N SER A 45 -3.15 -8.70 -15.05
CA SER A 45 -3.79 -7.46 -15.49
C SER A 45 -2.82 -6.27 -15.42
N ASN A 46 -3.06 -5.28 -16.28
CA ASN A 46 -2.41 -3.96 -16.21
C ASN A 46 -3.24 -2.95 -15.40
N ASP A 47 -4.40 -3.37 -14.89
CA ASP A 47 -5.24 -2.54 -14.04
C ASP A 47 -4.55 -2.27 -12.70
N ILE A 48 -4.99 -1.19 -12.05
CA ILE A 48 -4.34 -0.65 -10.87
C ILE A 48 -5.31 -0.51 -9.70
N PHE A 49 -4.75 -0.38 -8.50
CA PHE A 49 -5.46 0.26 -7.39
C PHE A 49 -5.14 1.75 -7.38
N SER A 50 -6.18 2.55 -7.30
CA SER A 50 -6.09 3.99 -7.08
C SER A 50 -6.17 4.27 -5.59
N PHE A 51 -5.33 5.19 -5.10
CA PHE A 51 -5.43 5.65 -3.72
C PHE A 51 -6.46 6.77 -3.62
N VAL A 52 -7.41 6.60 -2.70
CA VAL A 52 -8.54 7.52 -2.50
C VAL A 52 -8.43 8.32 -1.20
N LYS A 53 -7.69 7.82 -0.21
CA LYS A 53 -7.44 8.50 1.07
C LYS A 53 -6.05 8.17 1.61
N LEU A 54 -5.43 9.13 2.30
CA LEU A 54 -4.19 8.98 3.04
C LEU A 54 -4.27 9.82 4.33
N ASN A 55 -4.12 9.19 5.51
CA ASN A 55 -4.15 9.85 6.83
C ASN A 55 -5.33 10.85 6.94
N ASP A 56 -6.55 10.38 6.66
CA ASP A 56 -7.82 11.13 6.60
C ASP A 56 -7.96 12.17 5.48
N LYS A 57 -6.90 12.44 4.71
CA LYS A 57 -6.97 13.34 3.57
C LYS A 57 -7.44 12.59 2.34
N LYS A 58 -8.53 13.04 1.74
CA LYS A 58 -8.97 12.53 0.45
C LYS A 58 -7.94 12.90 -0.61
N ILE A 59 -7.46 11.89 -1.33
CA ILE A 59 -6.55 12.03 -2.47
C ILE A 59 -7.16 11.33 -3.67
N VAL A 60 -6.78 11.71 -4.88
CA VAL A 60 -7.10 10.92 -6.07
C VAL A 60 -5.78 10.67 -6.77
N TYR A 61 -5.19 9.53 -6.49
CA TYR A 61 -3.90 9.14 -7.04
C TYR A 61 -4.04 7.85 -7.85
N SER A 62 -4.16 8.02 -9.16
CA SER A 62 -4.45 6.94 -10.12
C SER A 62 -3.17 6.32 -10.69
N TYR A 63 -2.21 6.00 -9.81
CA TYR A 63 -1.01 5.25 -10.20
C TYR A 63 -0.77 4.11 -9.22
N ALA A 64 -0.32 2.98 -9.76
CA ALA A 64 -0.01 1.79 -8.96
C ALA A 64 1.09 2.00 -7.92
N ARG A 65 2.00 2.96 -8.18
CA ARG A 65 3.16 3.30 -7.34
C ARG A 65 2.97 4.68 -6.71
N MET A 66 2.77 4.72 -5.40
CA MET A 66 2.61 5.97 -4.65
C MET A 66 3.79 6.18 -3.69
N PRO A 67 4.60 7.24 -3.88
CA PRO A 67 5.57 7.68 -2.89
C PRO A 67 4.91 8.53 -1.79
N ILE A 68 5.31 8.31 -0.55
CA ILE A 68 4.91 9.06 0.64
C ILE A 68 6.18 9.59 1.26
N LEU A 69 6.36 10.92 1.24
CA LEU A 69 7.58 11.54 1.73
C LEU A 69 7.61 11.49 3.26
N ARG A 70 8.81 11.37 3.85
CA ARG A 70 8.97 11.31 5.31
C ARG A 70 8.29 12.48 6.04
N GLN A 71 8.25 13.65 5.43
CA GLN A 71 7.61 14.86 5.95
C GLN A 71 6.08 14.76 6.06
N ASP A 72 5.45 13.90 5.27
CA ASP A 72 3.99 13.69 5.26
C ASP A 72 3.55 12.62 6.27
N ILE A 73 4.52 11.92 6.88
CA ILE A 73 4.30 10.87 7.87
C ILE A 73 4.29 11.50 9.27
N LYS A 74 3.17 11.33 9.97
CA LYS A 74 2.98 11.78 11.35
C LYS A 74 3.98 11.10 12.30
N GLU A 75 4.11 11.65 13.51
CA GLU A 75 5.09 11.19 14.51
C GLU A 75 4.84 9.76 15.00
N ASP A 76 3.61 9.26 14.86
CA ASP A 76 3.16 7.92 15.24
C ASP A 76 3.69 6.80 14.33
N LYS A 77 4.48 7.12 13.29
CA LYS A 77 5.08 6.15 12.36
C LYS A 77 4.04 5.21 11.73
N LYS A 78 2.79 5.68 11.64
CA LYS A 78 1.64 4.96 11.09
C LYS A 78 1.12 5.71 9.87
N ILE A 79 0.79 4.96 8.83
CA ILE A 79 0.15 5.50 7.63
C ILE A 79 -1.13 4.71 7.39
N GLU A 80 -2.24 5.40 7.41
CA GLU A 80 -3.54 4.85 7.03
C GLU A 80 -3.84 5.26 5.59
N PHE A 81 -4.25 4.30 4.76
CA PHE A 81 -4.58 4.56 3.38
C PHE A 81 -5.82 3.78 2.96
N THR A 82 -6.56 4.33 2.01
CA THR A 82 -7.69 3.64 1.38
C THR A 82 -7.42 3.55 -0.10
N VAL A 83 -7.62 2.36 -0.66
CA VAL A 83 -7.47 2.07 -2.08
C VAL A 83 -8.75 1.50 -2.66
N MET A 84 -8.91 1.66 -3.97
CA MET A 84 -10.03 1.14 -4.73
C MET A 84 -9.54 0.77 -6.13
N THR A 85 -10.13 -0.27 -6.73
CA THR A 85 -9.86 -0.64 -8.12
C THR A 85 -11.15 -0.71 -8.93
N GLU A 86 -11.06 -0.35 -10.21
CA GLU A 86 -12.13 -0.57 -11.19
C GLU A 86 -12.01 -1.93 -11.88
N HIS A 87 -10.96 -2.70 -11.60
CA HIS A 87 -10.73 -4.03 -12.16
C HIS A 87 -11.89 -4.97 -11.83
N VAL A 88 -12.48 -5.57 -12.87
CA VAL A 88 -13.51 -6.60 -12.72
C VAL A 88 -12.89 -7.95 -13.10
N PRO A 89 -12.65 -8.86 -12.13
CA PRO A 89 -12.04 -10.15 -12.42
C PRO A 89 -13.02 -11.07 -13.16
N GLN A 90 -12.53 -11.91 -14.07
CA GLN A 90 -13.32 -13.00 -14.68
C GLN A 90 -13.44 -14.24 -13.76
N GLY A 91 -13.04 -14.10 -12.50
CA GLY A 91 -12.95 -15.15 -11.49
C GLY A 91 -12.37 -14.57 -10.20
N ILE A 92 -11.20 -15.04 -9.80
CA ILE A 92 -10.41 -14.46 -8.70
C ILE A 92 -9.14 -13.86 -9.30
N SER A 93 -8.88 -12.58 -9.03
CA SER A 93 -7.60 -11.95 -9.35
C SER A 93 -6.80 -11.76 -8.08
N ASN A 94 -5.59 -12.29 -8.01
CA ASN A 94 -4.71 -12.04 -6.89
C ASN A 94 -4.04 -10.68 -7.03
N VAL A 95 -3.79 -10.05 -5.90
CA VAL A 95 -3.16 -8.74 -5.82
C VAL A 95 -2.01 -8.81 -4.84
N LYS A 96 -0.89 -8.24 -5.25
CA LYS A 96 0.29 -8.07 -4.41
C LYS A 96 0.44 -6.59 -4.10
N PHE A 97 0.44 -6.26 -2.81
CA PHE A 97 0.86 -4.95 -2.32
C PHE A 97 2.25 -5.06 -1.75
N ARG A 98 3.12 -4.13 -2.12
CA ARG A 98 4.48 -4.04 -1.60
C ARG A 98 4.71 -2.65 -1.05
N VAL A 99 5.15 -2.59 0.19
CA VAL A 99 5.61 -1.36 0.81
C VAL A 99 7.13 -1.40 0.94
N SER A 100 7.81 -0.28 0.72
CA SER A 100 9.27 -0.21 0.73
C SER A 100 9.73 1.09 1.37
N ILE A 101 10.72 1.00 2.27
CA ILE A 101 11.44 2.15 2.81
C ILE A 101 12.58 2.48 1.84
N ILE A 102 12.62 3.72 1.38
CA ILE A 102 13.66 4.24 0.50
C ILE A 102 14.57 5.19 1.26
N GLN A 103 15.87 4.91 1.24
CA GLN A 103 16.93 5.74 1.81
C GLN A 103 18.05 5.87 0.77
N GLU A 104 18.42 7.10 0.44
CA GLU A 104 19.43 7.45 -0.57
C GLU A 104 19.19 6.74 -1.92
N HIS A 105 17.93 6.77 -2.38
CA HIS A 105 17.46 6.08 -3.60
C HIS A 105 17.58 4.55 -3.59
N LYS A 106 17.91 3.94 -2.45
CA LYS A 106 17.96 2.49 -2.27
C LYS A 106 16.80 2.02 -1.41
N GLU A 107 16.31 0.83 -1.72
CA GLU A 107 15.41 0.13 -0.81
C GLU A 107 16.22 -0.45 0.35
N VAL A 108 15.81 -0.13 1.58
CA VAL A 108 16.48 -0.61 2.80
C VAL A 108 15.63 -1.60 3.59
N ALA A 109 14.31 -1.53 3.45
CA ALA A 109 13.37 -2.48 4.03
C ALA A 109 12.11 -2.57 3.17
N ASN A 110 11.42 -3.70 3.20
CA ASN A 110 10.14 -3.86 2.52
C ASN A 110 9.25 -4.87 3.26
N ASP A 111 7.97 -4.80 2.96
CA ASP A 111 7.01 -5.83 3.33
C ASP A 111 5.98 -6.02 2.21
N VAL A 112 5.32 -7.18 2.22
CA VAL A 112 4.39 -7.59 1.16
C VAL A 112 3.12 -8.16 1.79
N ALA A 113 1.97 -7.67 1.30
CA ALA A 113 0.66 -8.23 1.60
C ALA A 113 0.00 -8.76 0.32
N PHE A 114 -0.78 -9.84 0.49
CA PHE A 114 -1.51 -10.49 -0.59
C PHE A 114 -3.00 -10.40 -0.34
N LEU A 115 -3.74 -10.15 -1.42
CA LEU A 115 -5.18 -9.90 -1.42
C LEU A 115 -5.81 -10.56 -2.64
N SER A 116 -7.12 -10.74 -2.62
CA SER A 116 -7.90 -11.21 -3.77
C SER A 116 -9.02 -10.26 -4.15
N ILE A 117 -9.26 -10.09 -5.45
CA ILE A 117 -10.44 -9.41 -5.98
C ILE A 117 -11.42 -10.47 -6.45
N ARG A 118 -12.67 -10.35 -6.03
CA ARG A 118 -13.76 -11.25 -6.43
C ARG A 118 -14.96 -10.47 -6.95
N SER A 119 -15.56 -10.95 -8.04
CA SER A 119 -16.80 -10.43 -8.61
C SER A 119 -18.03 -10.80 -7.79
#